data_AF-A0A3D2CDI1-F1
#
_entry.id   AF-A0A3D2CDI1-F1
#
_cell.length_a   1.000
_cell.length_b   1.000
_cell.length_c   1.000
_cell.angle_alpha   90.00
_cell.angle_beta   90.00
_cell.angle_gamma   90.00
#
_symmetry.space_group_name_H-M   'P 1'
#
loop_
_entity.id
_entity.type
_entity.pdbx_description
1 polymer ?
#
loop_
_entity_poly.entity_id
_entity_poly.type
_entity_poly.pdbx_seq_one_letter_code
_entity_poly.pdbx_strand_id
1 'polypeptide(L)'
;MQSAHHRPELTLQRKAAISNGAVLDHAGHVRIQPMADFDLDRTIFQTLEGALPRMVMAARVGKAVSWQEPAASKVEADYARIDQPGTLPPVDQSLLTFMVEQCDFDVEHADGSFLDHLYFCYEYTARHYPQGSALVMLLHSILGTGTNTFAMTPDKIPSLQALVGAEDWPHIEAFPSVLRLLYAGGLREKLWERLDHLDSLVGIRMHRVIDNAPLELTAEQFWTQLNYQLIHLVDFMPVANWSAHRGDTSFIIFRDLFDLMERAGRRAFALDYQPPHGARRLAGESTSIVGWLATRIPVALAERMAARSVQTYSERIGHDLSYQLLWSSESSP
;
A
#
# COMPACT_ATOMS: atom_id res chain seq x y z
N MET A 1 -11.47 20.85 -2.35
CA MET A 1 -11.86 19.43 -2.44
C MET A 1 -11.12 18.87 -3.63
N GLN A 2 -10.39 17.76 -3.46
CA GLN A 2 -9.76 17.09 -4.60
C GLN A 2 -10.83 16.39 -5.44
N SER A 3 -10.53 16.13 -6.72
CA SER A 3 -11.46 15.48 -7.64
C SER A 3 -10.69 14.46 -8.45
N ALA A 4 -11.28 13.29 -8.68
CA ALA A 4 -10.67 12.28 -9.55
C ALA A 4 -10.47 12.78 -10.99
N HIS A 5 -11.15 13.86 -11.43
CA HIS A 5 -10.88 14.49 -12.72
C HIS A 5 -9.52 15.19 -12.81
N HIS A 6 -8.88 15.47 -11.68
CA HIS A 6 -7.63 16.19 -11.63
C HIS A 6 -6.55 15.35 -10.96
N ARG A 7 -5.51 15.04 -11.72
CA ARG A 7 -4.27 14.48 -11.18
C ARG A 7 -3.70 15.47 -10.14
N PRO A 8 -3.49 15.05 -8.88
CA PRO A 8 -2.95 15.90 -7.84
C PRO A 8 -1.44 16.11 -8.03
N GLU A 9 -0.92 17.17 -7.39
CA GLU A 9 0.51 17.42 -7.33
C GLU A 9 1.19 16.41 -6.40
N LEU A 10 2.13 15.64 -6.93
CA LEU A 10 2.85 14.65 -6.13
C LEU A 10 3.83 15.29 -5.15
N THR A 11 3.98 14.69 -3.98
CA THR A 11 5.05 15.04 -3.05
C THR A 11 6.42 14.70 -3.64
N LEU A 12 7.48 15.37 -3.15
CA LEU A 12 8.86 15.07 -3.56
C LEU A 12 9.23 13.60 -3.34
N GLN A 13 8.75 12.95 -2.28
CA GLN A 13 9.02 11.53 -2.06
C GLN A 13 8.44 10.66 -3.17
N ARG A 14 7.18 10.91 -3.56
CA ARG A 14 6.50 10.20 -4.64
C ARG A 14 7.16 10.44 -5.99
N LYS A 15 7.51 11.70 -6.28
CA LYS A 15 8.31 12.07 -7.47
C LYS A 15 9.64 11.35 -7.51
N ALA A 16 10.34 11.25 -6.37
CA ALA A 16 11.61 10.53 -6.28
C ALA A 16 11.43 9.03 -6.56
N ALA A 17 10.42 8.40 -5.96
CA ALA A 17 10.14 6.98 -6.20
C ALA A 17 9.81 6.69 -7.67
N ILE A 18 8.92 7.50 -8.28
CA ILE A 18 8.55 7.36 -9.70
C ILE A 18 9.75 7.63 -10.62
N SER A 19 10.59 8.61 -10.32
CA SER A 19 11.73 8.95 -11.19
C SER A 19 12.82 7.89 -11.18
N ASN A 20 12.98 7.18 -10.07
CA ASN A 20 14.05 6.20 -9.90
C ASN A 20 13.59 4.75 -10.13
N GLY A 21 12.29 4.44 -10.11
CA GLY A 21 11.82 3.05 -10.07
C GLY A 21 12.34 2.33 -8.82
N ALA A 22 12.50 3.06 -7.73
CA ALA A 22 13.22 2.61 -6.54
C ALA A 22 12.57 3.17 -5.26
N VAL A 23 12.78 2.47 -4.16
CA VAL A 23 12.58 3.03 -2.81
C VAL A 23 13.94 3.44 -2.27
N LEU A 24 14.04 4.66 -1.72
CA LEU A 24 15.31 5.22 -1.25
C LEU A 24 15.17 5.75 0.19
N ASP A 25 16.17 5.51 1.03
CA ASP A 25 16.30 6.16 2.33
C ASP A 25 16.92 7.56 2.13
N HIS A 26 16.12 8.62 2.29
CA HIS A 26 16.58 9.99 2.10
C HIS A 26 17.22 10.61 3.35
N ALA A 27 17.69 9.80 4.30
CA ALA A 27 18.42 10.27 5.49
C ALA A 27 19.58 11.18 5.09
N GLY A 28 19.65 12.36 5.73
CA GLY A 28 20.65 13.38 5.42
C GLY A 28 20.27 14.33 4.29
N HIS A 29 19.18 14.09 3.56
CA HIS A 29 18.63 14.99 2.53
C HIS A 29 17.31 15.65 2.93
N VAL A 30 16.64 15.12 3.96
CA VAL A 30 15.38 15.65 4.48
C VAL A 30 15.49 16.04 5.95
N ARG A 31 14.61 16.95 6.35
CA ARG A 31 14.32 17.28 7.74
C ARG A 31 12.87 16.93 8.04
N ILE A 32 12.67 16.12 9.08
CA ILE A 32 11.39 15.56 9.49
C ILE A 32 11.03 16.10 10.87
N GLN A 33 9.84 16.67 11.02
CA GLN A 33 9.39 17.24 12.28
C GLN A 33 7.94 16.84 12.58
N PRO A 34 7.55 16.67 13.85
CA PRO A 34 6.15 16.45 14.20
C PRO A 34 5.31 17.65 13.78
N MET A 35 4.11 17.38 13.25
CA MET A 35 3.11 18.41 12.97
C MET A 35 2.44 18.84 14.27
N ALA A 36 2.36 20.14 14.53
CA ALA A 36 1.82 20.67 15.79
C ALA A 36 0.32 20.35 15.96
N ASP A 37 -0.46 20.47 14.88
CA ASP A 37 -1.92 20.34 14.89
C ASP A 37 -2.40 19.08 14.15
N PHE A 38 -1.61 18.00 14.20
CA PHE A 38 -2.01 16.74 13.57
C PHE A 38 -3.16 16.08 14.32
N ASP A 39 -4.25 15.83 13.61
CA ASP A 39 -5.43 15.18 14.13
C ASP A 39 -5.61 13.80 13.48
N LEU A 40 -5.45 12.76 14.29
CA LEU A 40 -5.61 11.37 13.84
C LEU A 40 -7.06 11.06 13.41
N ASP A 41 -8.05 11.75 13.98
CA ASP A 41 -9.47 11.56 13.66
C ASP A 41 -9.85 12.10 12.28
N ARG A 42 -8.96 12.88 11.65
CA ARG A 42 -9.13 13.33 10.27
C ARG A 42 -8.54 12.36 9.23
N THR A 43 -8.20 11.15 9.64
CA THR A 43 -7.56 10.11 8.83
C THR A 43 -8.28 8.77 8.95
N ILE A 44 -7.89 7.77 8.14
CA ILE A 44 -8.35 6.37 8.24
C ILE A 44 -8.21 5.74 9.62
N PHE A 45 -7.33 6.29 10.45
CA PHE A 45 -7.06 5.79 11.79
C PHE A 45 -8.06 6.32 12.82
N GLN A 46 -9.11 7.07 12.43
CA GLN A 46 -10.18 7.48 13.34
C GLN A 46 -10.81 6.30 14.08
N THR A 47 -10.90 5.13 13.43
CA THR A 47 -11.46 3.89 13.99
C THR A 47 -10.49 3.09 14.85
N LEU A 48 -9.22 3.53 14.97
CA LEU A 48 -8.21 2.91 15.82
C LEU A 48 -8.56 3.14 17.29
N GLU A 49 -8.67 2.06 18.05
CA GLU A 49 -9.01 2.11 19.48
C GLU A 49 -7.78 2.12 20.38
N GLY A 50 -7.95 2.73 21.56
CA GLY A 50 -6.95 2.76 22.61
C GLY A 50 -5.98 3.94 22.51
N ALA A 51 -5.72 4.60 23.64
CA ALA A 51 -4.88 5.79 23.69
C ALA A 51 -3.43 5.52 23.21
N LEU A 52 -2.83 4.42 23.65
CA LEU A 52 -1.43 4.11 23.30
C LEU A 52 -1.23 3.78 21.81
N PRO A 53 -2.02 2.87 21.18
CA PRO A 53 -1.96 2.65 19.72
C PRO A 53 -2.17 3.93 18.91
N ARG A 54 -3.14 4.77 19.30
CA ARG A 54 -3.42 6.05 18.65
C ARG A 54 -2.26 7.03 18.77
N MET A 55 -1.65 7.16 19.96
CA MET A 55 -0.47 8.02 20.14
C MET A 55 0.73 7.54 19.32
N VAL A 56 0.96 6.23 19.24
CA VAL A 56 2.01 5.64 18.40
C VAL A 56 1.74 5.91 16.92
N MET A 57 0.50 5.73 16.46
CA MET A 57 0.12 6.01 15.08
C MET A 57 0.28 7.50 14.75
N ALA A 58 -0.25 8.39 15.58
CA ALA A 58 -0.10 9.83 15.39
C ALA A 58 1.37 10.27 15.34
N ALA A 59 2.25 9.69 16.17
CA ALA A 59 3.68 9.99 16.11
C ALA A 59 4.38 9.44 14.85
N ARG A 60 3.81 8.43 14.19
CA ARG A 60 4.31 7.87 12.94
C ARG A 60 3.88 8.69 11.73
N VAL A 61 2.59 9.02 11.65
CA VAL A 61 2.00 9.66 10.46
C VAL A 61 1.96 11.19 10.55
N GLY A 62 1.91 11.77 11.75
CA GLY A 62 1.84 13.21 11.98
C GLY A 62 3.19 13.91 11.84
N LYS A 63 3.82 13.77 10.67
CA LYS A 63 5.15 14.30 10.38
C LYS A 63 5.12 15.20 9.14
N ALA A 64 5.73 16.37 9.26
CA ALA A 64 6.05 17.23 8.14
C ALA A 64 7.45 16.92 7.63
N VAL A 65 7.61 16.80 6.31
CA VAL A 65 8.88 16.53 5.64
C VAL A 65 9.27 17.76 4.83
N SER A 66 10.47 18.27 5.08
CA SER A 66 11.10 19.34 4.29
C SER A 66 12.37 18.80 3.65
N TRP A 67 12.56 19.04 2.36
CA TRP A 67 13.73 18.59 1.63
C TRP A 67 14.79 19.69 1.61
N GLN A 68 16.06 19.30 1.64
CA GLN A 68 17.14 20.24 1.37
C GLN A 68 17.10 20.64 -0.09
N GLU A 69 17.34 21.94 -0.36
CA GLU A 69 17.19 22.51 -1.69
C GLU A 69 17.88 21.72 -2.80
N PRO A 70 19.17 21.31 -2.67
CA PRO A 70 19.82 20.55 -3.74
C PRO A 70 19.15 19.20 -4.04
N ALA A 71 18.62 18.54 -3.02
CA ALA A 71 17.92 17.27 -3.18
C ALA A 71 16.53 17.47 -3.79
N ALA A 72 15.80 18.48 -3.32
CA ALA A 72 14.50 18.85 -3.87
C ALA A 72 14.59 19.22 -5.36
N SER A 73 15.50 20.13 -5.72
CA SER A 73 15.69 20.55 -7.12
C SER A 73 16.09 19.38 -8.03
N LYS A 74 16.91 18.45 -7.53
CA LYS A 74 17.26 17.24 -8.29
C LYS A 74 16.03 16.36 -8.53
N VAL A 75 15.24 16.09 -7.51
CA VAL A 75 14.03 15.27 -7.65
C VAL A 75 13.03 15.90 -8.61
N GLU A 76 12.80 17.21 -8.52
CA GLU A 76 11.95 17.94 -9.45
C GLU A 76 12.46 17.86 -10.88
N ALA A 77 13.76 18.07 -11.09
CA ALA A 77 14.36 17.96 -12.42
C ALA A 77 14.31 16.52 -12.97
N ASP A 78 14.51 15.52 -12.14
CA ASP A 78 14.42 14.11 -12.53
C ASP A 78 12.99 13.74 -12.93
N TYR A 79 12.00 14.20 -12.16
CA TYR A 79 10.60 13.97 -12.42
C TYR A 79 10.10 14.72 -13.67
N ALA A 80 10.44 16.00 -13.81
CA ALA A 80 10.06 16.80 -14.98
C ALA A 80 10.59 16.22 -16.32
N ARG A 81 11.69 15.46 -16.28
CA ARG A 81 12.21 14.75 -17.48
C ARG A 81 11.29 13.63 -17.93
N ILE A 82 10.60 12.96 -16.99
CA ILE A 82 9.75 11.80 -17.26
C ILE A 82 8.24 12.12 -17.23
N ASP A 83 7.86 13.28 -16.71
CA ASP A 83 6.48 13.77 -16.66
C ASP A 83 6.12 14.55 -17.93
N GLN A 84 6.08 13.83 -19.06
CA GLN A 84 5.71 14.42 -20.34
C GLN A 84 4.20 14.23 -20.62
N PRO A 85 3.51 15.20 -21.25
CA PRO A 85 2.12 15.02 -21.64
C PRO A 85 1.91 13.75 -22.48
N GLY A 86 0.90 12.94 -22.14
CA GLY A 86 0.53 11.73 -22.88
C GLY A 86 1.33 10.46 -22.52
N THR A 87 2.21 10.49 -21.51
CA THR A 87 2.92 9.28 -21.06
C THR A 87 2.07 8.35 -20.20
N LEU A 88 0.96 8.86 -19.65
CA LEU A 88 0.07 8.11 -18.78
C LEU A 88 -1.12 7.56 -19.58
N PRO A 89 -1.52 6.30 -19.37
CA PRO A 89 -2.61 5.68 -20.11
C PRO A 89 -3.94 6.39 -19.79
N PRO A 90 -4.73 6.85 -20.77
CA PRO A 90 -5.95 7.61 -20.49
C PRO A 90 -6.91 6.83 -19.59
N VAL A 91 -7.54 7.53 -18.64
CA VAL A 91 -8.62 6.98 -17.81
C VAL A 91 -9.94 7.32 -18.47
N ASP A 92 -10.83 6.33 -18.63
CA ASP A 92 -12.12 6.55 -19.25
C ASP A 92 -12.95 7.60 -18.48
N GLN A 93 -13.57 8.51 -19.21
CA GLN A 93 -14.31 9.62 -18.61
C GLN A 93 -15.50 9.15 -17.79
N SER A 94 -16.17 8.06 -18.20
CA SER A 94 -17.30 7.49 -17.45
C SER A 94 -16.86 6.89 -16.12
N LEU A 95 -15.68 6.28 -16.07
CA LEU A 95 -15.08 5.83 -14.82
C LEU A 95 -14.68 7.00 -13.92
N LEU A 96 -14.08 8.06 -14.47
CA LEU A 96 -13.77 9.26 -13.68
C LEU A 96 -15.04 9.90 -13.10
N THR A 97 -16.12 9.96 -13.89
CA THR A 97 -17.42 10.44 -13.42
C THR A 97 -17.98 9.53 -12.32
N PHE A 98 -17.88 8.21 -12.47
CA PHE A 98 -18.26 7.28 -11.39
C PHE A 98 -17.46 7.55 -10.11
N MET A 99 -16.14 7.70 -10.21
CA MET A 99 -15.27 8.01 -9.07
C MET A 99 -15.67 9.32 -8.37
N VAL A 100 -16.07 10.35 -9.12
CA VAL A 100 -16.47 11.64 -8.53
C VAL A 100 -17.88 11.61 -7.95
N GLU A 101 -18.84 10.99 -8.63
CA GLU A 101 -20.25 11.08 -8.28
C GLU A 101 -20.72 9.94 -7.36
N GLN A 102 -20.05 8.79 -7.43
CA GLN A 102 -20.47 7.57 -6.75
C GLN A 102 -19.52 7.16 -5.63
N CYS A 103 -18.34 7.78 -5.52
CA CYS A 103 -17.39 7.47 -4.45
C CYS A 103 -17.17 8.67 -3.53
N ASP A 104 -17.04 8.36 -2.24
CA ASP A 104 -16.60 9.28 -1.21
C ASP A 104 -15.11 9.02 -0.98
N PHE A 105 -14.25 9.95 -1.38
CA PHE A 105 -12.81 9.85 -1.13
C PHE A 105 -12.35 10.69 0.06
N ASP A 106 -13.26 11.47 0.66
CA ASP A 106 -12.98 12.29 1.83
C ASP A 106 -13.03 11.45 3.13
N VAL A 107 -13.65 10.27 3.09
CA VAL A 107 -13.72 9.30 4.20
C VAL A 107 -12.37 8.73 4.61
N GLU A 108 -11.38 8.74 3.72
CA GLU A 108 -10.08 8.11 3.95
C GLU A 108 -9.08 9.10 4.56
N HIS A 109 -8.99 10.27 3.97
CA HIS A 109 -8.20 11.36 4.51
C HIS A 109 -8.93 12.67 4.26
N ALA A 110 -9.39 13.33 5.32
CA ALA A 110 -10.10 14.62 5.24
C ALA A 110 -9.20 15.78 4.74
N ASP A 111 -7.95 15.50 4.39
CA ASP A 111 -6.99 16.42 3.76
C ASP A 111 -6.77 16.13 2.25
N GLY A 112 -7.43 15.11 1.69
CA GLY A 112 -7.32 14.72 0.28
C GLY A 112 -6.20 13.74 -0.03
N SER A 113 -5.35 13.34 0.92
CA SER A 113 -4.19 12.48 0.64
C SER A 113 -4.49 11.08 0.07
N PHE A 114 -5.76 10.69 -0.03
CA PHE A 114 -6.17 9.43 -0.65
C PHE A 114 -6.10 9.41 -2.18
N LEU A 115 -6.70 10.39 -2.88
CA LEU A 115 -6.61 10.44 -4.35
C LEU A 115 -5.15 10.60 -4.80
N ASP A 116 -4.41 11.42 -4.06
CA ASP A 116 -2.95 11.51 -4.01
C ASP A 116 -2.23 10.15 -4.03
N HIS A 117 -2.64 9.22 -3.16
CA HIS A 117 -2.11 7.86 -3.07
C HIS A 117 -2.49 7.00 -4.29
N LEU A 118 -3.76 7.06 -4.71
CA LEU A 118 -4.24 6.32 -5.89
C LEU A 118 -3.49 6.75 -7.16
N TYR A 119 -3.35 8.06 -7.37
CA TYR A 119 -2.63 8.61 -8.52
C TYR A 119 -1.15 8.27 -8.48
N PHE A 120 -0.49 8.32 -7.32
CA PHE A 120 0.88 7.83 -7.19
C PHE A 120 1.00 6.37 -7.65
N CYS A 121 0.14 5.49 -7.17
CA CYS A 121 0.20 4.07 -7.50
C CYS A 121 -0.09 3.80 -8.99
N TYR A 122 -1.09 4.48 -9.55
CA TYR A 122 -1.40 4.46 -10.97
C TYR A 122 -0.20 4.90 -11.83
N GLU A 123 0.42 6.02 -11.47
CA GLU A 123 1.56 6.57 -12.19
C GLU A 123 2.83 5.71 -12.09
N TYR A 124 3.09 5.16 -10.91
CA TYR A 124 4.22 4.27 -10.68
C TYR A 124 4.04 3.00 -11.52
N THR A 125 2.83 2.43 -11.53
CA THR A 125 2.49 1.23 -12.30
C THR A 125 2.64 1.45 -13.79
N ALA A 126 2.07 2.55 -14.32
CA ALA A 126 2.15 2.88 -15.74
C ALA A 126 3.60 2.96 -16.25
N ARG A 127 4.56 3.32 -15.39
CA ARG A 127 5.96 3.50 -15.75
C ARG A 127 6.81 2.27 -15.50
N HIS A 128 6.64 1.62 -14.35
CA HIS A 128 7.56 0.58 -13.88
C HIS A 128 6.99 -0.83 -14.00
N TYR A 129 5.67 -0.98 -14.16
CA TYR A 129 5.01 -2.27 -14.33
C TYR A 129 4.07 -2.25 -15.55
N PRO A 130 4.59 -2.00 -16.77
CA PRO A 130 3.77 -1.77 -17.98
C PRO A 130 2.99 -3.01 -18.45
N GLN A 131 3.35 -4.21 -18.00
CA GLN A 131 2.58 -5.42 -18.26
C GLN A 131 1.35 -5.56 -17.35
N GLY A 132 1.28 -4.79 -16.26
CA GLY A 132 0.10 -4.67 -15.42
C GLY A 132 -0.74 -3.45 -15.80
N SER A 133 -2.03 -3.49 -15.49
CA SER A 133 -2.91 -2.36 -15.69
C SER A 133 -2.73 -1.33 -14.57
N ALA A 134 -2.33 -0.12 -14.96
CA ALA A 134 -2.30 1.02 -14.04
C ALA A 134 -3.69 1.33 -13.46
N LEU A 135 -4.77 0.98 -14.18
CA LEU A 135 -6.14 1.24 -13.75
C LEU A 135 -6.50 0.48 -12.47
N VAL A 136 -6.00 -0.75 -12.32
CA VAL A 136 -6.11 -1.51 -11.06
C VAL A 136 -5.59 -0.67 -9.91
N MET A 137 -4.43 -0.03 -10.07
CA MET A 137 -3.79 0.77 -9.04
C MET A 137 -4.41 2.16 -8.86
N LEU A 138 -5.21 2.65 -9.80
CA LEU A 138 -6.07 3.81 -9.57
C LEU A 138 -7.30 3.46 -8.71
N LEU A 139 -7.75 2.20 -8.75
CA LEU A 139 -9.00 1.73 -8.12
C LEU A 139 -8.77 0.81 -6.91
N HIS A 140 -7.53 0.49 -6.58
CA HIS A 140 -7.17 -0.62 -5.70
C HIS A 140 -7.77 -0.55 -4.28
N SER A 141 -8.09 0.64 -3.78
CA SER A 141 -8.67 0.85 -2.44
C SER A 141 -10.14 1.32 -2.47
N ILE A 142 -10.79 1.35 -3.64
CA ILE A 142 -12.17 1.86 -3.78
C ILE A 142 -13.20 0.97 -3.05
N LEU A 143 -12.93 -0.35 -3.00
CA LEU A 143 -13.73 -1.38 -2.35
C LEU A 143 -13.31 -1.64 -0.90
N GLY A 144 -12.46 -0.79 -0.33
CA GLY A 144 -12.01 -0.88 1.05
C GLY A 144 -10.53 -0.66 1.20
N THR A 145 -10.12 -0.35 2.43
CA THR A 145 -8.73 -0.05 2.77
C THR A 145 -8.19 -1.07 3.77
N GLY A 146 -6.98 -0.83 4.29
CA GLY A 146 -6.47 -1.56 5.45
C GLY A 146 -7.31 -1.39 6.73
N THR A 147 -8.25 -0.44 6.76
CA THR A 147 -9.24 -0.22 7.83
C THR A 147 -10.67 -0.46 7.31
N ASN A 148 -11.69 -0.14 8.10
CA ASN A 148 -13.11 -0.31 7.73
C ASN A 148 -13.69 0.92 7.01
N THR A 149 -12.87 1.60 6.23
CA THR A 149 -13.31 2.72 5.37
C THR A 149 -13.50 2.21 3.95
N PHE A 150 -14.57 2.65 3.29
CA PHE A 150 -14.94 2.26 1.94
C PHE A 150 -15.33 3.49 1.15
N ALA A 151 -14.80 3.64 -0.07
CA ALA A 151 -15.15 4.78 -0.90
C ALA A 151 -16.55 4.65 -1.52
N MET A 152 -17.08 3.43 -1.61
CA MET A 152 -18.42 3.16 -2.14
C MET A 152 -19.12 2.07 -1.33
N THR A 153 -20.42 1.93 -1.53
CA THR A 153 -21.26 0.89 -0.94
C THR A 153 -21.34 -0.35 -1.86
N PRO A 154 -21.63 -1.56 -1.32
CA PRO A 154 -21.67 -2.79 -2.11
C PRO A 154 -22.62 -2.76 -3.32
N ASP A 155 -23.74 -2.04 -3.23
CA ASP A 155 -24.73 -1.93 -4.30
C ASP A 155 -24.18 -1.27 -5.58
N LYS A 156 -23.06 -0.55 -5.48
CA LYS A 156 -22.39 0.11 -6.62
C LYS A 156 -21.41 -0.80 -7.37
N ILE A 157 -21.15 -2.02 -6.86
CA ILE A 157 -20.22 -2.98 -7.46
C ILE A 157 -20.54 -3.30 -8.92
N PRO A 158 -21.81 -3.63 -9.31
CA PRO A 158 -22.13 -3.92 -10.70
C PRO A 158 -21.84 -2.75 -11.65
N SER A 159 -22.07 -1.51 -11.18
CA SER A 159 -21.78 -0.30 -11.96
C SER A 159 -20.29 -0.11 -12.16
N LEU A 160 -19.46 -0.28 -11.11
CA LEU A 160 -18.00 -0.21 -11.24
C LEU A 160 -17.46 -1.31 -12.15
N GLN A 161 -17.93 -2.55 -11.98
CA GLN A 161 -17.50 -3.69 -12.79
C GLN A 161 -17.80 -3.49 -14.28
N ALA A 162 -18.91 -2.83 -14.63
CA ALA A 162 -19.25 -2.49 -16.00
C ALA A 162 -18.36 -1.42 -16.65
N LEU A 163 -17.57 -0.69 -15.84
CA LEU A 163 -16.70 0.41 -16.29
C LEU A 163 -15.22 -0.01 -16.41
N VAL A 164 -14.88 -1.25 -16.05
CA VAL A 164 -13.50 -1.74 -16.05
C VAL A 164 -13.35 -3.01 -16.90
N GLY A 165 -12.13 -3.30 -17.34
CA GLY A 165 -11.81 -4.51 -18.08
C GLY A 165 -12.05 -5.78 -17.25
N ALA A 166 -12.41 -6.88 -17.91
CA ALA A 166 -12.62 -8.18 -17.26
C ALA A 166 -11.33 -8.75 -16.65
N GLU A 167 -10.18 -8.36 -17.20
CA GLU A 167 -8.83 -8.66 -16.73
C GLU A 167 -8.46 -7.88 -15.46
N ASP A 168 -8.97 -6.66 -15.29
CA ASP A 168 -8.64 -5.78 -14.17
C ASP A 168 -9.51 -6.07 -12.94
N TRP A 169 -10.77 -6.44 -13.16
CA TRP A 169 -11.73 -6.65 -12.10
C TRP A 169 -11.27 -7.60 -10.98
N PRO A 170 -10.72 -8.81 -11.27
CA PRO A 170 -10.27 -9.72 -10.22
C PRO A 170 -9.24 -9.08 -9.28
N HIS A 171 -8.41 -8.17 -9.81
CA HIS A 171 -7.38 -7.50 -9.04
C HIS A 171 -7.93 -6.35 -8.20
N ILE A 172 -8.88 -5.59 -8.76
CA ILE A 172 -9.57 -4.49 -8.06
C ILE A 172 -10.34 -5.05 -6.86
N GLU A 173 -11.12 -6.12 -7.05
CA GLU A 173 -11.98 -6.66 -5.99
C GLU A 173 -11.22 -7.45 -4.91
N ALA A 174 -10.10 -8.08 -5.29
CA ALA A 174 -9.26 -8.82 -4.36
C ALA A 174 -8.31 -7.93 -3.55
N PHE A 175 -8.07 -6.69 -3.98
CA PHE A 175 -7.00 -5.86 -3.41
C PHE A 175 -7.13 -5.63 -1.91
N PRO A 176 -8.28 -5.19 -1.37
CA PRO A 176 -8.39 -4.97 0.06
C PRO A 176 -8.25 -6.27 0.86
N SER A 177 -8.71 -7.40 0.29
CA SER A 177 -8.64 -8.73 0.92
C SER A 177 -7.20 -9.22 1.03
N VAL A 178 -6.44 -9.17 -0.07
CA VAL A 178 -5.03 -9.59 -0.07
C VAL A 178 -4.21 -8.70 0.86
N LEU A 179 -4.45 -7.38 0.85
CA LEU A 179 -3.80 -6.46 1.77
C LEU A 179 -4.03 -6.89 3.23
N ARG A 180 -5.28 -7.15 3.63
CA ARG A 180 -5.59 -7.60 5.00
C ARG A 180 -4.93 -8.93 5.35
N LEU A 181 -4.89 -9.88 4.42
CA LEU A 181 -4.21 -11.16 4.63
C LEU A 181 -2.68 -11.00 4.82
N LEU A 182 -2.05 -10.08 4.08
CA LEU A 182 -0.63 -9.75 4.26
C LEU A 182 -0.35 -9.14 5.64
N TYR A 183 -1.21 -8.25 6.11
CA TYR A 183 -1.13 -7.67 7.47
C TYR A 183 -1.41 -8.69 8.57
N ALA A 184 -2.35 -9.62 8.35
CA ALA A 184 -2.65 -10.71 9.28
C ALA A 184 -1.48 -11.70 9.44
N GLY A 185 -0.56 -11.75 8.46
CA GLY A 185 0.72 -12.47 8.53
C GLY A 185 0.65 -13.93 8.10
N GLY A 186 -0.43 -14.65 8.44
CA GLY A 186 -0.53 -16.08 8.17
C GLY A 186 -0.37 -16.46 6.69
N LEU A 187 -0.78 -15.60 5.75
CA LEU A 187 -0.55 -15.82 4.31
C LEU A 187 0.94 -15.81 3.95
N ARG A 188 1.69 -14.83 4.48
CA ARG A 188 3.13 -14.69 4.25
C ARG A 188 3.88 -15.90 4.81
N GLU A 189 3.53 -16.30 6.03
CA GLU A 189 4.12 -17.50 6.69
C GLU A 189 3.97 -18.75 5.83
N LYS A 190 2.76 -19.05 5.32
CA LYS A 190 2.54 -20.23 4.48
C LYS A 190 3.27 -20.19 3.15
N LEU A 191 3.40 -19.01 2.53
CA LEU A 191 4.17 -18.85 1.30
C LEU A 191 5.66 -19.10 1.54
N TRP A 192 6.20 -18.63 2.65
CA TRP A 192 7.57 -18.93 3.07
C TRP A 192 7.80 -20.42 3.37
N GLU A 193 6.88 -21.05 4.10
CA GLU A 193 6.95 -22.49 4.42
C GLU A 193 6.97 -23.38 3.17
N ARG A 194 6.39 -22.91 2.06
CA ARG A 194 6.29 -23.62 0.78
C ARG A 194 7.07 -22.97 -0.35
N LEU A 195 8.09 -22.17 -0.03
CA LEU A 195 8.89 -21.44 -1.01
C LEU A 195 9.39 -22.33 -2.16
N ASP A 196 9.88 -23.53 -1.83
CA ASP A 196 10.42 -24.50 -2.80
C ASP A 196 9.33 -25.25 -3.61
N HIS A 197 8.06 -25.02 -3.29
CA HIS A 197 6.90 -25.68 -3.91
C HIS A 197 5.92 -24.69 -4.52
N LEU A 198 6.28 -23.41 -4.67
CA LEU A 198 5.38 -22.37 -5.20
C LEU A 198 4.90 -22.63 -6.63
N ASP A 199 5.64 -23.41 -7.43
CA ASP A 199 5.22 -23.80 -8.78
C ASP A 199 4.01 -24.75 -8.79
N SER A 200 3.72 -25.40 -7.65
CA SER A 200 2.52 -26.22 -7.47
C SER A 200 1.30 -25.40 -7.04
N LEU A 201 1.44 -24.09 -6.79
CA LEU A 201 0.32 -23.23 -6.46
C LEU A 201 -0.61 -23.10 -7.66
N VAL A 202 -1.90 -23.35 -7.45
CA VAL A 202 -2.96 -23.25 -8.46
C VAL A 202 -3.80 -22.00 -8.25
N GLY A 203 -3.91 -21.50 -7.01
CA GLY A 203 -4.66 -20.29 -6.71
C GLY A 203 -4.88 -20.05 -5.22
N ILE A 204 -5.72 -19.06 -4.92
CA ILE A 204 -6.17 -18.74 -3.56
C ILE A 204 -7.67 -18.51 -3.55
N ARG A 205 -8.34 -19.01 -2.52
CA ARG A 205 -9.72 -18.65 -2.16
C ARG A 205 -9.73 -17.80 -0.91
N MET A 206 -10.56 -16.77 -0.89
CA MET A 206 -10.71 -15.84 0.22
C MET A 206 -12.08 -15.14 0.14
N HIS A 207 -12.31 -14.13 0.97
CA HIS A 207 -13.55 -13.35 0.95
C HIS A 207 -13.25 -11.88 0.65
N ARG A 208 -14.17 -11.22 -0.04
CA ARG A 208 -14.09 -9.79 -0.37
C ARG A 208 -14.39 -8.95 0.86
N VAL A 209 -13.60 -7.90 1.11
CA VAL A 209 -13.70 -7.11 2.35
C VAL A 209 -15.07 -6.43 2.52
N ILE A 210 -15.63 -5.85 1.46
CA ILE A 210 -16.79 -4.96 1.56
C ILE A 210 -18.12 -5.68 1.88
N ASP A 211 -18.26 -6.94 1.46
CA ASP A 211 -19.52 -7.69 1.53
C ASP A 211 -19.35 -9.19 1.80
N ASN A 212 -18.13 -9.64 2.07
CA ASN A 212 -17.78 -11.02 2.35
C ASN A 212 -18.10 -12.01 1.20
N ALA A 213 -18.29 -11.52 -0.03
CA ALA A 213 -18.48 -12.38 -1.18
C ALA A 213 -17.25 -13.27 -1.41
N PRO A 214 -17.42 -14.56 -1.79
CA PRO A 214 -16.29 -15.43 -2.05
C PRO A 214 -15.50 -14.94 -3.27
N LEU A 215 -14.17 -14.98 -3.16
CA LEU A 215 -13.21 -14.64 -4.19
C LEU A 215 -12.30 -15.82 -4.47
N GLU A 216 -11.95 -16.00 -5.74
CA GLU A 216 -10.94 -16.96 -6.18
C GLU A 216 -10.02 -16.28 -7.20
N LEU A 217 -8.71 -16.37 -6.98
CA LEU A 217 -7.69 -15.98 -7.95
C LEU A 217 -6.93 -17.22 -8.38
N THR A 218 -6.63 -17.32 -9.67
CA THR A 218 -5.63 -18.28 -10.16
C THR A 218 -4.25 -17.93 -9.60
N ALA A 219 -3.29 -18.86 -9.69
CA ALA A 219 -1.92 -18.60 -9.26
C ALA A 219 -1.29 -17.41 -9.99
N GLU A 220 -1.51 -17.29 -11.29
CA GLU A 220 -1.02 -16.14 -12.08
C GLU A 220 -1.65 -14.84 -11.60
N GLN A 221 -2.97 -14.81 -11.41
CA GLN A 221 -3.65 -13.63 -10.88
C GLN A 221 -3.17 -13.29 -9.47
N PHE A 222 -2.92 -14.29 -8.63
CA PHE A 222 -2.42 -14.07 -7.27
C PHE A 222 -1.00 -13.48 -7.26
N TRP A 223 -0.09 -13.96 -8.11
CA TRP A 223 1.25 -13.38 -8.24
C TRP A 223 1.21 -11.95 -8.78
N THR A 224 0.36 -11.69 -9.78
CA THR A 224 0.11 -10.32 -10.27
C THR A 224 -0.43 -9.44 -9.15
N GLN A 225 -1.36 -9.96 -8.33
CA GLN A 225 -1.91 -9.25 -7.18
C GLN A 225 -0.83 -8.90 -6.15
N LEU A 226 0.09 -9.80 -5.85
CA LEU A 226 1.20 -9.53 -4.94
C LEU A 226 2.18 -8.48 -5.49
N ASN A 227 2.36 -8.39 -6.82
CA ASN A 227 3.12 -7.29 -7.42
C ASN A 227 2.41 -5.93 -7.22
N TYR A 228 1.09 -5.88 -7.39
CA TYR A 228 0.31 -4.67 -7.07
C TYR A 228 0.41 -4.27 -5.60
N GLN A 229 0.38 -5.25 -4.68
CA GLN A 229 0.59 -4.98 -3.25
C GLN A 229 1.99 -4.42 -2.97
N LEU A 230 3.01 -4.94 -3.64
CA LEU A 230 4.38 -4.43 -3.50
C LEU A 230 4.51 -2.98 -3.99
N ILE A 231 3.85 -2.63 -5.10
CA ILE A 231 3.79 -1.24 -5.61
C ILE A 231 3.05 -0.33 -4.62
N HIS A 232 1.89 -0.76 -4.11
CA HIS A 232 1.12 -0.01 -3.12
C HIS A 232 1.95 0.33 -1.87
N LEU A 233 2.74 -0.64 -1.39
CA LEU A 233 3.58 -0.46 -0.22
C LEU A 233 4.74 0.53 -0.42
N VAL A 234 5.14 0.84 -1.66
CA VAL A 234 6.16 1.86 -1.96
C VAL A 234 5.78 3.21 -1.37
N ASP A 235 4.50 3.61 -1.43
CA ASP A 235 4.04 4.91 -0.93
C ASP A 235 4.10 5.01 0.61
N PHE A 236 4.09 3.88 1.29
CA PHE A 236 4.09 3.82 2.76
C PHE A 236 5.48 3.60 3.36
N MET A 237 6.51 3.64 2.53
CA MET A 237 7.89 3.58 3.01
C MET A 237 8.22 4.86 3.79
N PRO A 238 8.90 4.76 4.95
CA PRO A 238 9.39 5.94 5.64
C PRO A 238 10.28 6.75 4.70
N VAL A 239 10.12 8.07 4.65
CA VAL A 239 10.93 8.91 3.74
C VAL A 239 12.44 8.82 4.02
N ALA A 240 12.80 8.55 5.28
CA ALA A 240 14.19 8.41 5.70
C ALA A 240 14.30 7.55 6.98
N ASN A 241 15.54 7.29 7.41
CA ASN A 241 15.90 6.67 8.69
C ASN A 241 15.37 5.23 8.83
N TRP A 242 15.46 4.43 7.77
CA TRP A 242 14.88 3.09 7.70
C TRP A 242 15.38 2.14 8.81
N SER A 243 16.66 2.24 9.20
CA SER A 243 17.20 1.48 10.34
C SER A 243 16.41 1.71 11.62
N ALA A 244 15.98 2.95 11.89
CA ALA A 244 15.21 3.30 13.08
C ALA A 244 13.72 2.92 12.94
N HIS A 245 13.16 3.07 11.74
CA HIS A 245 11.73 2.81 11.46
C HIS A 245 11.43 1.39 10.99
N ARG A 246 12.37 0.46 11.15
CA ARG A 246 12.20 -0.95 10.73
C ARG A 246 11.00 -1.69 11.36
N GLY A 247 10.43 -1.13 12.43
CA GLY A 247 9.23 -1.62 13.12
C GLY A 247 7.92 -1.03 12.61
N ASP A 248 7.96 -0.19 11.59
CA ASP A 248 6.76 0.33 10.93
C ASP A 248 6.11 -0.76 10.09
N THR A 249 4.80 -0.92 10.22
CA THR A 249 4.10 -2.11 9.75
C THR A 249 4.17 -2.26 8.24
N SER A 250 3.86 -1.22 7.48
CA SER A 250 3.95 -1.24 6.01
C SER A 250 5.37 -1.55 5.56
N PHE A 251 6.38 -1.02 6.25
CA PHE A 251 7.78 -1.31 5.94
C PHE A 251 8.14 -2.77 6.25
N ILE A 252 7.61 -3.35 7.33
CA ILE A 252 7.82 -4.78 7.62
C ILE A 252 7.25 -5.63 6.49
N ILE A 253 6.01 -5.38 6.09
CA ILE A 253 5.33 -6.13 5.03
C ILE A 253 6.04 -5.94 3.69
N PHE A 254 6.45 -4.71 3.36
CA PHE A 254 7.22 -4.41 2.14
C PHE A 254 8.47 -5.27 2.07
N ARG A 255 9.31 -5.27 3.13
CA ARG A 255 10.56 -6.03 3.13
C ARG A 255 10.35 -7.53 2.98
N ASP A 256 9.36 -8.06 3.69
CA ASP A 256 9.07 -9.48 3.68
C ASP A 256 8.51 -9.92 2.32
N LEU A 257 7.56 -9.16 1.77
CA LEU A 257 6.98 -9.43 0.45
C LEU A 257 8.03 -9.25 -0.66
N PHE A 258 8.89 -8.23 -0.56
CA PHE A 258 9.99 -8.02 -1.50
C PHE A 258 10.94 -9.23 -1.53
N ASP A 259 11.41 -9.71 -0.38
CA ASP A 259 12.31 -10.89 -0.31
C ASP A 259 11.59 -12.17 -0.77
N LEU A 260 10.32 -12.35 -0.39
CA LEU A 260 9.51 -13.49 -0.81
C LEU A 260 9.37 -13.53 -2.34
N MET A 261 8.96 -12.41 -2.95
CA MET A 261 8.73 -12.32 -4.39
C MET A 261 10.03 -12.46 -5.20
N GLU A 262 11.14 -11.94 -4.67
CA GLU A 262 12.48 -12.11 -5.27
C GLU A 262 12.91 -13.57 -5.26
N ARG A 263 12.84 -14.24 -4.10
CA ARG A 263 13.26 -15.65 -3.98
C ARG A 263 12.34 -16.62 -4.70
N ALA A 264 11.05 -16.29 -4.79
CA ALA A 264 10.09 -17.04 -5.60
C ALA A 264 10.30 -16.85 -7.11
N GLY A 265 11.11 -15.86 -7.54
CA GLY A 265 11.23 -15.48 -8.95
C GLY A 265 9.92 -14.95 -9.54
N ARG A 266 9.04 -14.37 -8.71
CA ARG A 266 7.70 -13.89 -9.09
C ARG A 266 7.56 -12.37 -9.08
N ARG A 267 8.63 -11.64 -8.72
CA ARG A 267 8.68 -10.18 -8.89
C ARG A 267 8.77 -9.83 -10.37
N ALA A 268 7.78 -9.12 -10.87
CA ALA A 268 7.60 -8.90 -12.30
C ALA A 268 8.09 -7.53 -12.77
N PHE A 269 8.55 -6.65 -11.87
CA PHE A 269 9.09 -5.35 -12.24
C PHE A 269 10.41 -5.04 -11.52
N ALA A 270 11.20 -4.17 -12.16
CA ALA A 270 12.40 -3.62 -11.53
C ALA A 270 11.98 -2.67 -10.40
N LEU A 271 12.46 -2.99 -9.21
CA LEU A 271 12.28 -2.21 -8.00
C LEU A 271 13.60 -2.30 -7.24
N ASP A 272 14.33 -1.20 -7.22
CA ASP A 272 15.56 -1.13 -6.46
C ASP A 272 15.24 -0.82 -4.99
N TYR A 273 15.79 -1.66 -4.11
CA TYR A 273 15.68 -1.51 -2.66
C TYR A 273 16.99 -1.97 -2.02
N GLN A 274 17.56 -1.10 -1.19
CA GLN A 274 18.71 -1.44 -0.35
C GLN A 274 18.27 -1.57 1.10
N PRO A 275 18.36 -2.77 1.71
CA PRO A 275 18.03 -2.95 3.10
C PRO A 275 18.81 -2.00 4.01
N PRO A 276 18.17 -1.45 5.06
CA PRO A 276 18.87 -0.60 6.00
C PRO A 276 19.96 -1.38 6.75
N HIS A 277 21.17 -0.85 6.75
CA HIS A 277 22.30 -1.38 7.51
C HIS A 277 22.70 -0.43 8.66
N GLY A 278 23.29 -0.99 9.70
CA GLY A 278 23.87 -0.22 10.81
C GLY A 278 22.92 0.11 11.97
N ALA A 279 23.32 1.08 12.79
CA ALA A 279 22.64 1.43 14.03
C ALA A 279 21.31 2.16 13.78
N ARG A 280 20.35 2.00 14.72
CA ARG A 280 19.09 2.77 14.74
C ARG A 280 19.36 4.23 15.12
N ARG A 281 19.81 5.04 14.16
CA ARG A 281 20.04 6.48 14.31
C ARG A 281 19.04 7.24 13.45
N LEU A 282 18.60 8.38 13.99
CA LEU A 282 17.77 9.33 13.29
C LEU A 282 18.66 10.46 12.78
N ALA A 283 18.65 10.71 11.47
CA ALA A 283 19.30 11.83 10.82
C ALA A 283 18.22 12.79 10.32
N GLY A 284 18.35 14.08 10.68
CA GLY A 284 17.40 15.11 10.24
C GLY A 284 15.99 14.99 10.83
N GLU A 285 15.72 14.03 11.72
CA GLU A 285 14.39 13.79 12.28
C GLU A 285 14.31 14.18 13.75
N SER A 286 13.32 15.00 14.09
CA SER A 286 12.92 15.29 15.47
C SER A 286 11.72 14.43 15.85
N THR A 287 11.78 13.74 16.99
CA THR A 287 10.68 12.89 17.46
C THR A 287 10.22 13.32 18.84
N SER A 288 8.94 13.12 19.14
CA SER A 288 8.47 13.14 20.52
C SER A 288 9.07 11.97 21.32
N ILE A 289 8.96 11.99 22.65
CA ILE A 289 9.38 10.87 23.52
C ILE A 289 8.64 9.58 23.12
N VAL A 290 7.34 9.69 22.83
CA VAL A 290 6.51 8.56 22.40
C VAL A 290 6.95 8.05 21.03
N GLY A 291 7.22 8.95 20.08
CA GLY A 291 7.76 8.57 18.77
C GLY A 291 9.11 7.86 18.88
N TRP A 292 10.00 8.35 19.76
CA TRP A 292 11.28 7.68 20.02
C TRP A 292 11.08 6.28 20.60
N LEU A 293 10.18 6.10 21.58
CA LEU A 293 9.86 4.78 22.14
C LEU A 293 9.26 3.85 21.07
N ALA A 294 8.42 4.36 20.17
CA ALA A 294 7.86 3.58 19.07
C ALA A 294 8.96 2.97 18.16
N THR A 295 10.05 3.69 17.89
CA THR A 295 11.21 3.15 17.13
C THR A 295 11.94 2.00 17.83
N ARG A 296 11.68 1.80 19.13
CA ARG A 296 12.29 0.74 19.96
C ARG A 296 11.41 -0.49 20.09
N ILE A 297 10.17 -0.47 19.60
CA ILE A 297 9.30 -1.63 19.58
C ILE A 297 9.99 -2.75 18.77
N PRO A 298 10.11 -3.98 19.31
CA PRO A 298 10.61 -5.12 18.55
C PRO A 298 9.73 -5.41 17.33
N VAL A 299 10.35 -5.78 16.19
CA VAL A 299 9.63 -6.03 14.93
C VAL A 299 8.52 -7.07 15.11
N ALA A 300 8.81 -8.21 15.74
CA ALA A 300 7.82 -9.26 15.97
C ALA A 300 6.61 -8.78 16.83
N LEU A 301 6.83 -7.82 17.74
CA LEU A 301 5.73 -7.25 18.51
C LEU A 301 4.89 -6.31 17.65
N ALA A 302 5.52 -5.46 16.83
CA ALA A 302 4.82 -4.59 15.90
C ALA A 302 3.96 -5.38 14.89
N GLU A 303 4.48 -6.49 14.36
CA GLU A 303 3.73 -7.40 13.49
C GLU A 303 2.51 -7.99 14.18
N ARG A 304 2.66 -8.51 15.40
CA ARG A 304 1.53 -9.06 16.17
C ARG A 304 0.45 -8.01 16.46
N MET A 305 0.85 -6.78 16.78
CA MET A 305 -0.09 -5.68 16.99
C MET A 305 -0.86 -5.34 15.72
N ALA A 306 -0.17 -5.30 14.57
CA ALA A 306 -0.79 -5.05 13.29
C ALA A 306 -1.77 -6.15 12.88
N ALA A 307 -1.37 -7.42 13.00
CA ALA A 307 -2.22 -8.57 12.70
C ALA A 307 -3.50 -8.53 13.55
N ARG A 308 -3.36 -8.26 14.86
CA ARG A 308 -4.51 -8.11 15.76
C ARG A 308 -5.43 -6.95 15.37
N SER A 309 -4.86 -5.81 14.95
CA SER A 309 -5.65 -4.67 14.48
C SER A 309 -6.51 -5.04 13.28
N VAL A 310 -5.94 -5.73 12.28
CA VAL A 310 -6.68 -6.15 11.08
C VAL A 310 -7.73 -7.23 11.38
N GLN A 311 -7.45 -8.13 12.33
CA GLN A 311 -8.45 -9.08 12.84
C GLN A 311 -9.63 -8.34 13.46
N THR A 312 -9.38 -7.40 14.37
CA THR A 312 -10.44 -6.59 15.00
C THR A 312 -11.21 -5.76 13.97
N TYR A 313 -10.55 -5.16 12.98
CA TYR A 313 -11.24 -4.47 11.89
C TYR A 313 -12.15 -5.42 11.10
N SER A 314 -11.66 -6.60 10.73
CA SER A 314 -12.45 -7.57 9.97
C SER A 314 -13.64 -8.11 10.75
N GLU A 315 -13.47 -8.45 12.02
CA GLU A 315 -14.55 -8.88 12.92
C GLU A 315 -15.68 -7.85 13.00
N ARG A 316 -15.35 -6.55 13.10
CA ARG A 316 -16.36 -5.47 13.23
C ARG A 316 -17.30 -5.34 12.04
N ILE A 317 -16.86 -5.74 10.85
CA ILE A 317 -17.67 -5.66 9.62
C ILE A 317 -18.15 -7.04 9.14
N GLY A 318 -17.86 -8.10 9.90
CA GLY A 318 -18.20 -9.47 9.51
C GLY A 318 -17.39 -10.00 8.32
N HIS A 319 -16.19 -9.46 8.08
CA HIS A 319 -15.29 -9.96 7.06
C HIS A 319 -14.53 -11.21 7.55
N ASP A 320 -14.62 -12.30 6.81
CA ASP A 320 -13.92 -13.55 7.07
C ASP A 320 -12.49 -13.51 6.49
N LEU A 321 -11.51 -13.47 7.38
CA LEU A 321 -10.08 -13.53 7.05
C LEU A 321 -9.58 -14.95 6.70
N SER A 322 -10.47 -15.94 6.67
CA SER A 322 -10.11 -17.28 6.21
C SER A 322 -9.71 -17.27 4.74
N TYR A 323 -8.71 -18.07 4.42
CA TYR A 323 -8.24 -18.28 3.05
C TYR A 323 -7.73 -19.71 2.87
N GLN A 324 -7.74 -20.16 1.62
CA GLN A 324 -7.20 -21.45 1.21
C GLN A 324 -6.25 -21.25 0.03
N LEU A 325 -4.97 -21.60 0.22
CA LEU A 325 -4.05 -21.79 -0.90
C LEU A 325 -4.35 -23.15 -1.54
N LEU A 326 -4.60 -23.13 -2.85
CA LEU A 326 -4.90 -24.30 -3.65
C LEU A 326 -3.60 -24.79 -4.28
N TRP A 327 -3.25 -26.05 -4.06
CA TRP A 327 -2.05 -26.67 -4.61
C TRP A 327 -2.47 -27.78 -5.56
N SER A 328 -1.75 -27.98 -6.67
CA SER A 328 -1.90 -29.17 -7.47
C SER A 328 -1.63 -30.37 -6.57
N SER A 329 -2.50 -31.37 -6.57
CA SER A 329 -2.25 -32.61 -5.83
C SER A 329 -0.88 -33.14 -6.23
N GLU A 330 0.03 -33.28 -5.27
CA GLU A 330 1.26 -34.03 -5.48
C GLU A 330 0.83 -35.38 -6.07
N SER A 331 1.30 -35.70 -7.28
CA SER A 331 1.25 -37.06 -7.76
C SER A 331 2.08 -37.86 -6.76
N SER A 332 1.43 -38.51 -5.80
CA SER A 332 2.13 -39.40 -4.88
C SER A 332 2.85 -40.45 -5.73
N PRO A 333 4.18 -40.60 -5.61
CA PRO A 333 4.85 -41.77 -6.18
C PRO A 333 4.35 -43.07 -5.54
#